data_AF-A0A2E3IIE4-F1
#
_entry.id   AF-A0A2E3IIE4-F1
#
_cell.length_a   1.000
_cell.length_b   1.000
_cell.length_c   1.000
_cell.angle_alpha   90.00
_cell.angle_beta   90.00
_cell.angle_gamma   90.00
#
_symmetry.space_group_name_H-M   'P 1'
#
loop_
_entity.id
_entity.type
_entity.pdbx_description
1 polymer ?
#
loop_
_entity_poly.entity_id
_entity_poly.type
_entity_poly.pdbx_seq_one_letter_code
_entity_poly.pdbx_strand_id
1 'polypeptide(L)'
;MKKRLDVDDNTAISMPIRNMIAIIGVVCIGVWGYFGVTEKLNQHSTTLQLIDKEITANTEFRIKYPRGELGQSQNDLEQFMLIEELYTQMERMQKHIDDMANNKINIEFLKEQMEKAQSNIEKLKDADREIVYKNGDH
;
A
#
# COMPACT_ATOMS: atom_id res chain seq x y z
N MET A 1 -6.72 -58.25 -50.73
CA MET A 1 -5.97 -59.28 -49.96
C MET A 1 -5.34 -58.61 -48.75
N LYS A 2 -5.82 -58.90 -47.53
CA LYS A 2 -5.17 -58.45 -46.29
C LYS A 2 -3.92 -59.29 -46.07
N LYS A 3 -2.75 -58.66 -46.07
CA LYS A 3 -1.46 -59.31 -45.80
C LYS A 3 -1.51 -59.83 -44.36
N ARG A 4 -1.50 -61.16 -44.18
CA ARG A 4 -1.42 -61.81 -42.87
C ARG A 4 0.02 -61.63 -42.38
N LEU A 5 0.16 -61.10 -41.18
CA LEU A 5 1.44 -61.03 -40.49
C LEU A 5 1.64 -62.40 -39.83
N ASP A 6 2.34 -63.31 -40.52
CA ASP A 6 2.73 -64.58 -39.93
C ASP A 6 3.97 -64.32 -39.05
N VAL A 7 3.76 -64.42 -37.74
CA VAL A 7 4.81 -64.30 -36.73
C VAL A 7 5.34 -65.70 -36.48
N ASP A 8 6.66 -65.89 -36.66
CA ASP A 8 7.34 -67.19 -36.53
C ASP A 8 7.31 -67.71 -35.08
N ASP A 9 6.85 -68.96 -34.89
CA ASP A 9 6.61 -69.63 -33.61
C ASP A 9 7.87 -70.28 -33.00
N ASN A 10 9.08 -69.94 -33.49
CA ASN A 10 10.35 -70.44 -32.93
C ASN A 10 10.79 -69.74 -31.62
N THR A 11 9.85 -69.17 -30.87
CA THR A 11 10.15 -68.66 -29.52
C THR A 11 9.94 -69.78 -28.51
N ALA A 12 10.95 -70.04 -27.66
CA ALA A 12 10.99 -71.11 -26.67
C ALA A 12 9.92 -71.03 -25.54
N ILE A 13 8.84 -70.26 -25.73
CA ILE A 13 7.81 -70.00 -24.74
C ILE A 13 6.44 -70.15 -25.41
N SER A 14 5.79 -71.28 -25.17
CA SER A 14 4.48 -71.68 -25.71
C SER A 14 3.29 -70.96 -25.05
N MET A 15 3.36 -69.64 -24.85
CA MET A 15 2.22 -68.90 -24.29
C MET A 15 1.31 -68.32 -25.37
N PRO A 16 -0.03 -68.44 -25.21
CA PRO A 16 -0.99 -67.80 -26.12
C PRO A 16 -0.77 -66.29 -26.17
N ILE A 17 -0.65 -65.71 -27.37
CA ILE A 17 -0.39 -64.28 -27.62
C ILE A 17 -1.35 -63.37 -26.84
N ARG A 18 -2.61 -63.79 -26.63
CA ARG A 18 -3.62 -63.07 -25.84
C ARG A 18 -3.20 -62.87 -24.37
N ASN A 19 -2.56 -63.85 -23.74
CA ASN A 19 -2.05 -63.71 -22.37
C ASN A 19 -0.86 -62.76 -22.31
N MET A 20 0.03 -62.81 -23.31
CA MET A 20 1.17 -61.91 -23.39
C MET A 20 0.73 -60.45 -23.50
N ILE A 21 -0.23 -60.15 -24.39
CA ILE A 21 -0.79 -58.80 -24.55
C ILE A 21 -1.50 -58.33 -23.27
N ALA A 22 -2.21 -59.22 -22.58
CA ALA A 22 -2.88 -58.88 -21.32
C ALA A 22 -1.88 -58.48 -20.22
N ILE A 23 -0.77 -59.22 -20.08
CA ILE A 23 0.29 -58.90 -19.12
C ILE A 23 0.92 -57.55 -19.45
N ILE A 24 1.25 -57.30 -20.72
CA ILE A 24 1.81 -56.02 -21.17
C ILE A 24 0.85 -54.87 -20.86
N GLY A 25 -0.45 -55.03 -21.14
CA GLY A 25 -1.47 -54.02 -20.87
C GLY A 25 -1.57 -53.65 -19.38
N VAL A 26 -1.54 -54.65 -18.49
CA VAL A 26 -1.55 -54.43 -17.03
C VAL A 26 -0.30 -53.69 -16.58
N VAL A 27 0.88 -54.08 -17.08
CA VAL A 27 2.15 -53.42 -16.73
C VAL A 27 2.15 -51.96 -17.21
N CYS A 28 1.68 -51.68 -18.42
CA CYS A 28 1.60 -50.31 -18.95
C CYS A 28 0.71 -49.40 -18.09
N ILE A 29 -0.47 -49.88 -17.67
CA ILE A 29 -1.38 -49.11 -16.79
C ILE A 29 -0.74 -48.91 -15.41
N GLY A 30 -0.07 -49.93 -14.86
CA GLY A 30 0.61 -49.85 -13.58
C GLY A 30 1.74 -48.81 -13.58
N VAL A 31 2.56 -48.80 -14.63
CA VAL A 31 3.65 -47.83 -14.80
C VAL A 31 3.09 -46.41 -14.98
N TRP A 32 2.05 -46.25 -15.79
CA TRP A 32 1.42 -44.95 -16.01
C TRP A 32 0.80 -44.38 -14.71
N GLY A 33 0.08 -45.21 -13.95
CA GLY A 33 -0.49 -44.82 -12.66
C GLY A 33 0.58 -44.47 -11.62
N TYR A 34 1.64 -45.28 -11.52
CA TYR A 34 2.74 -45.04 -10.59
C TYR A 34 3.46 -43.72 -10.87
N PHE A 35 3.83 -43.47 -12.13
CA PHE A 35 4.49 -42.21 -12.48
C PHE A 35 3.56 -41.00 -12.35
N GLY A 36 2.29 -41.12 -12.74
CA GLY A 36 1.33 -40.03 -12.61
C GLY A 36 1.06 -39.64 -11.15
N VAL A 37 1.00 -40.61 -10.23
CA VAL A 37 0.88 -40.33 -8.80
C VAL A 37 2.17 -39.74 -8.24
N THR A 38 3.32 -40.29 -8.60
CA THR A 38 4.63 -39.82 -8.11
C THR A 38 4.91 -38.38 -8.54
N GLU A 39 4.59 -38.02 -9.77
CA GLU A 39 4.75 -36.66 -10.26
C GLU A 39 3.88 -35.67 -9.48
N LYS A 40 2.59 -35.97 -9.30
CA LYS A 40 1.68 -35.12 -8.51
C LYS A 40 2.13 -34.99 -7.07
N LEU A 41 2.61 -36.08 -6.47
CA LEU A 41 3.13 -36.05 -5.10
C LEU A 41 4.36 -35.13 -5.00
N ASN A 42 5.26 -35.18 -5.97
CA ASN A 42 6.43 -34.32 -6.00
C ASN A 42 6.07 -32.84 -6.22
N GLN A 43 5.08 -32.55 -7.07
CA GLN A 43 4.54 -31.20 -7.25
C GLN A 43 3.94 -30.67 -5.95
N HIS A 44 3.08 -31.45 -5.28
CA HIS A 44 2.47 -31.05 -4.01
C HIS A 44 3.51 -30.88 -2.90
N SER A 45 4.51 -31.76 -2.82
CA SER A 45 5.63 -31.62 -1.88
C SER A 45 6.37 -30.29 -2.08
N THR A 46 6.63 -29.92 -3.34
CA THR A 46 7.28 -28.63 -3.66
C THR A 46 6.40 -27.45 -3.27
N THR A 47 5.09 -27.49 -3.58
CA THR A 47 4.14 -26.44 -3.19
C THR A 47 4.07 -26.28 -1.67
N LEU A 48 4.02 -27.39 -0.92
CA LEU A 48 3.99 -27.35 0.55
C LEU A 48 5.26 -26.72 1.12
N GLN A 49 6.44 -27.04 0.59
CA GLN A 49 7.69 -26.40 1.01
C GLN A 49 7.70 -24.89 0.71
N LEU A 50 7.12 -24.47 -0.41
CA LEU A 50 7.00 -23.04 -0.74
C LEU A 50 6.05 -22.34 0.24
N ILE A 51 4.89 -22.93 0.50
CA ILE A 51 3.90 -22.40 1.45
C ILE A 51 4.51 -22.28 2.86
N ASP A 52 5.24 -23.28 3.32
CA ASP A 52 5.89 -23.25 4.64
C ASP A 52 6.91 -22.11 4.76
N LYS A 53 7.71 -21.90 3.71
CA LYS A 53 8.63 -20.76 3.61
C LYS A 53 7.89 -19.43 3.62
N GLU A 54 6.80 -19.31 2.85
CA GLU A 54 5.99 -18.09 2.79
C GLU A 54 5.32 -17.77 4.14
N ILE A 55 4.80 -18.78 4.83
CA ILE A 55 4.20 -18.60 6.17
C ILE A 55 5.27 -18.16 7.18
N THR A 56 6.45 -18.77 7.13
CA THR A 56 7.56 -18.42 8.02
C THR A 56 8.04 -16.99 7.74
N ALA A 57 8.26 -16.65 6.47
CA ALA A 57 8.66 -15.29 6.07
C ALA A 57 7.59 -14.26 6.39
N ASN A 58 6.29 -14.58 6.24
CA ASN A 58 5.19 -13.69 6.62
C ASN A 58 5.16 -13.47 8.13
N THR A 59 5.32 -14.53 8.91
CA THR A 59 5.38 -14.45 10.38
C THR A 59 6.58 -13.62 10.82
N GLU A 60 7.75 -13.85 10.22
CA GLU A 60 8.95 -13.07 10.45
C GLU A 60 8.74 -11.60 10.08
N PHE A 61 8.11 -11.31 8.94
CA PHE A 61 7.78 -9.95 8.52
C PHE A 61 6.86 -9.27 9.52
N ARG A 62 5.76 -9.90 9.90
CA ARG A 62 4.80 -9.35 10.87
C ARG A 62 5.43 -9.04 12.23
N ILE A 63 6.41 -9.83 12.66
CA ILE A 63 7.09 -9.62 13.94
C ILE A 63 8.17 -8.54 13.81
N LYS A 64 9.01 -8.62 12.78
CA LYS A 64 10.22 -7.79 12.65
C LYS A 64 9.95 -6.42 12.01
N TYR A 65 8.94 -6.29 11.16
CA TYR A 65 8.61 -5.05 10.46
C TYR A 65 8.27 -3.91 11.43
N PRO A 66 7.31 -4.06 12.38
CA PRO A 66 7.06 -3.01 13.37
C PRO A 66 8.24 -2.78 14.34
N ARG A 67 9.19 -3.72 14.43
CA ARG A 67 10.37 -3.63 15.29
C ARG A 67 11.57 -2.98 14.60
N GLY A 68 11.51 -2.75 13.29
CA GLY A 68 12.63 -2.22 12.51
C GLY A 68 13.83 -3.19 12.36
N GLU A 69 13.64 -4.48 12.67
CA GLU A 69 14.70 -5.50 12.65
C GLU A 69 14.91 -6.11 11.25
N LEU A 70 14.05 -5.78 10.28
CA LEU A 70 14.11 -6.30 8.91
C LEU A 70 15.16 -5.63 8.02
N GLY A 71 15.95 -4.71 8.57
CA GLY A 71 16.75 -3.77 7.79
C GLY A 71 15.86 -2.74 7.11
N GLN A 72 16.38 -1.54 6.85
CA GLN A 72 15.61 -0.54 6.13
C GLN A 72 15.61 -0.91 4.65
N SER A 73 14.44 -1.28 4.13
CA SER A 73 14.27 -1.41 2.69
C SER A 73 14.44 -0.04 2.04
N GLN A 74 14.87 0.03 0.77
CA GLN A 74 14.94 1.28 0.02
C GLN A 74 13.58 2.03 0.02
N ASN A 75 12.48 1.28 0.02
CA ASN A 75 11.13 1.84 0.13
C ASN A 75 10.84 2.46 1.51
N ASP A 76 11.49 2.00 2.57
CA ASP A 76 11.34 2.60 3.90
C ASP A 76 12.10 3.92 3.97
N LEU A 77 13.27 4.01 3.32
CA LEU A 77 14.03 5.26 3.21
C LEU A 77 13.25 6.34 2.45
N GLU A 78 12.61 5.98 1.33
CA GLU A 78 11.73 6.91 0.59
C GLU A 78 10.54 7.35 1.45
N GLN A 79 9.91 6.43 2.18
CA GLN A 79 8.83 6.78 3.11
C GLN A 79 9.30 7.72 4.23
N PHE A 80 10.48 7.51 4.80
CA PHE A 80 11.03 8.41 5.81
C PHE A 80 11.30 9.81 5.25
N MET A 81 11.80 9.91 4.02
CA MET A 81 12.00 11.20 3.34
C MET A 81 10.67 11.93 3.12
N LEU A 82 9.63 11.23 2.66
CA LEU A 82 8.30 11.82 2.49
C LEU A 82 7.69 12.27 3.82
N ILE A 83 7.87 11.47 4.89
CA ILE A 83 7.40 11.83 6.23
C ILE A 83 8.14 13.08 6.73
N GLU A 84 9.45 13.18 6.53
CA GLU A 84 10.24 14.35 6.91
C GLU A 84 9.78 15.62 6.16
N GLU A 85 9.50 15.49 4.86
CA GLU A 85 8.94 16.58 4.08
C GLU A 85 7.57 17.02 4.61
N LEU A 86 6.68 16.07 4.92
CA LEU A 86 5.36 16.35 5.50
C LEU A 86 5.46 17.05 6.86
N TYR A 87 6.37 16.62 7.74
CA TYR A 87 6.62 17.29 9.02
C TYR A 87 7.08 18.74 8.81
N THR A 88 7.99 18.97 7.86
CA THR A 88 8.47 20.31 7.52
C THR A 88 7.35 21.20 6.99
N GLN A 89 6.49 20.66 6.12
CA GLN A 89 5.32 21.37 5.61
C GLN A 89 4.33 21.69 6.74
N MET A 90 4.10 20.75 7.66
CA MET A 90 3.25 20.95 8.82
C MET A 90 3.78 22.06 9.74
N GLU A 91 5.09 22.10 10.00
CA GLU A 91 5.70 23.16 10.80
C GLU A 91 5.54 24.54 10.15
N ARG A 92 5.74 24.63 8.83
CA ARG A 92 5.51 25.87 8.07
C ARG A 92 4.05 26.32 8.15
N MET A 93 3.12 25.39 8.04
CA MET A 93 1.70 25.67 8.17
C MET A 93 1.36 26.16 9.58
N GLN A 94 1.92 25.54 10.63
CA GLN A 94 1.72 26.00 12.01
C GLN A 94 2.21 27.44 12.20
N LYS A 95 3.42 27.77 11.73
CA LYS A 95 3.93 29.16 11.78
C LYS A 95 3.01 30.14 11.06
N HIS A 96 2.53 29.76 9.88
CA HIS A 96 1.59 30.60 9.12
C HIS A 96 0.26 30.81 9.89
N ILE A 97 -0.24 29.80 10.58
CA ILE A 97 -1.44 29.92 11.42
C ILE A 97 -1.19 30.86 12.60
N ASP A 98 -0.05 30.74 13.27
CA ASP A 98 0.32 31.59 14.40
C ASP A 98 0.46 33.06 13.96
N ASP A 99 1.09 33.30 12.81
CA ASP A 99 1.20 34.63 12.19
C ASP A 99 -0.18 35.20 11.83
N MET A 100 -1.08 34.38 11.28
CA MET A 100 -2.46 34.81 11.00
C MET A 100 -3.23 35.16 12.28
N ALA A 101 -3.03 34.42 13.37
CA ALA A 101 -3.66 34.73 14.65
C ALA A 101 -3.17 36.09 15.20
N ASN A 102 -1.86 36.34 15.14
CA ASN A 102 -1.29 37.63 15.52
C ASN A 102 -1.81 38.78 14.65
N ASN A 103 -1.88 38.57 13.33
CA ASN A 103 -2.44 39.54 12.40
C ASN A 103 -3.92 39.84 12.70
N LYS A 104 -4.73 38.82 13.03
CA LYS A 104 -6.13 39.00 13.43
C LYS A 104 -6.26 39.89 14.67
N ILE A 105 -5.46 39.66 15.70
CA ILE A 105 -5.46 40.47 16.93
C ILE A 105 -5.06 41.92 16.62
N ASN A 106 -4.01 42.11 15.82
CA ASN A 106 -3.56 43.44 15.42
C ASN A 106 -4.64 44.19 14.62
N ILE A 107 -5.34 43.52 13.70
CA ILE A 107 -6.43 44.10 12.93
C ILE A 107 -7.60 44.48 13.84
N GLU A 108 -7.97 43.63 14.80
CA GLU A 108 -9.02 43.94 15.79
C GLU A 108 -8.66 45.18 16.62
N PHE A 109 -7.42 45.27 17.10
CA PHE A 109 -6.92 46.44 17.82
C PHE A 109 -6.95 47.70 16.94
N LEU A 110 -6.45 47.64 15.70
CA LEU A 110 -6.46 48.77 14.78
C LEU A 110 -7.90 49.23 14.48
N LYS A 111 -8.84 48.30 14.38
CA LYS A 111 -10.26 48.61 14.18
C LYS A 111 -10.84 49.38 15.37
N GLU A 112 -10.60 48.93 16.60
CA GLU A 112 -11.09 49.62 17.81
C GLU A 112 -10.50 51.04 17.91
N GLN A 113 -9.20 51.18 17.62
CA GLN A 113 -8.53 52.49 17.62
C GLN A 113 -9.08 53.41 16.52
N MET A 114 -9.42 52.86 15.36
CA MET A 114 -10.09 53.59 14.28
C MET A 114 -11.49 54.06 14.70
N GLU A 115 -12.29 53.21 15.37
CA GLU A 115 -13.61 53.58 15.88
C GLU A 115 -13.52 54.72 16.90
N LYS A 116 -12.56 54.67 17.82
CA LYS A 116 -12.28 55.77 18.76
C LYS A 116 -11.86 57.05 18.04
N ALA A 117 -10.98 56.94 17.04
CA ALA A 117 -10.54 58.08 16.26
C ALA A 117 -11.71 58.74 15.51
N GLN A 118 -12.59 57.96 14.89
CA GLN A 118 -13.80 58.46 14.24
C GLN A 118 -14.72 59.18 15.22
N SER A 119 -14.96 58.60 16.40
CA SER A 119 -15.78 59.25 17.45
C SER A 119 -15.17 60.58 17.91
N ASN A 120 -13.84 60.63 18.08
CA ASN A 120 -13.16 61.87 18.46
C ASN A 120 -13.22 62.93 17.36
N ILE A 121 -13.09 62.53 16.09
CA ILE A 121 -13.25 63.44 14.94
C ILE A 121 -14.67 64.02 14.91
N GLU A 122 -15.69 63.20 15.18
CA GLU A 122 -17.09 63.66 15.20
C GLU A 122 -17.33 64.67 16.34
N LYS A 123 -16.82 64.40 17.54
CA LYS A 123 -16.87 65.34 18.67
C LYS A 123 -16.15 66.66 18.37
N LEU A 124 -14.97 66.61 17.74
CA LEU A 124 -14.24 67.82 17.35
C LEU A 124 -15.02 68.64 16.30
N LYS A 125 -15.62 67.96 15.32
CA LYS A 125 -16.47 68.59 14.32
C LYS A 125 -17.69 69.28 14.93
N ASP A 126 -18.35 68.64 15.90
CA ASP A 126 -19.50 69.23 16.60
C ASP A 126 -19.10 70.41 17.48
N ALA A 127 -17.97 70.32 18.18
CA ALA A 127 -17.41 71.42 18.96
C ALA A 127 -17.05 72.63 18.07
N ASP A 128 -16.40 72.39 16.92
CA ASP A 128 -16.11 73.44 15.93
C ASP A 128 -17.40 74.09 15.42
N ARG A 129 -18.46 73.29 15.20
CA ARG A 129 -19.78 73.80 14.82
C ARG A 129 -20.36 74.74 15.88
N GLU A 130 -20.33 74.34 17.15
CA GLU A 130 -20.84 75.13 18.26
C GLU A 130 -20.06 76.44 18.44
N ILE A 131 -18.73 76.41 18.25
CA ILE A 131 -17.88 77.61 18.27
C ILE A 131 -18.26 78.58 17.16
N VAL A 132 -18.48 78.10 15.92
CA VAL A 132 -18.91 78.95 14.80
C VAL A 132 -20.27 79.60 15.07
N TYR A 133 -21.22 78.87 15.67
CA TYR A 133 -22.53 79.44 16.02
C TYR A 133 -22.47 80.45 17.17
N LYS A 134 -21.62 80.25 18.17
CA LYS A 134 -21.47 81.19 19.30
C LYS A 134 -20.72 82.47 18.95
N ASN A 135 -19.85 82.44 17.94
CA ASN A 135 -19.10 83.63 17.48
C ASN A 135 -19.83 84.46 16.40
N GLY A 136 -21.01 84.02 15.95
CA GLY A 136 -21.82 84.71 14.94
C GLY A 136 -22.90 85.66 15.48
N ASP A 137 -23.00 85.83 16.81
CA ASP A 137 -24.03 86.63 17.50
C ASP A 137 -23.49 87.99 18.01
N HIS A 138 -22.54 88.58 17.27
CA HIS A 138 -22.06 89.95 17.44
C HIS A 138 -22.06 90.70 16.10
#